data_AF-A0A930S8Z0-F1
#
_entry.id   AF-A0A930S8Z0-F1
#
_cell.length_a   1.000
_cell.length_b   1.000
_cell.length_c   1.000
_cell.angle_alpha   90.00
_cell.angle_beta   90.00
_cell.angle_gamma   90.00
#
_symmetry.space_group_name_H-M   'P 1'
#
loop_
_entity.id
_entity.type
_entity.pdbx_description
1 polymer ?
#
loop_
_entity_poly.entity_id
_entity_poly.type
_entity_poly.pdbx_seq_one_letter_code
_entity_poly.pdbx_strand_id
1 'polypeptide(L)'
;MTKHLDVNLINGIALAFEGDAVYSLYIRRHLIFQGQTKPNQLHRLATRYVSAKAQASLIEKMLEQELLTEKELDIYKRGRNANSHTKAKNTDVITYKMSTGFEAVMG
;
A
#
# COMPACT_ATOMS: atom_id res chain seq x y z
N MET A 1 9.36 -27.48 -4.81
CA MET A 1 9.90 -27.25 -3.45
C MET A 1 9.79 -25.77 -3.15
N THR A 2 8.88 -25.38 -2.25
CA THR A 2 8.84 -24.01 -1.73
C THR A 2 10.04 -23.81 -0.83
N LYS A 3 10.96 -22.93 -1.24
CA LYS A 3 12.08 -22.49 -0.40
C LYS A 3 11.47 -21.82 0.83
N HIS A 4 11.83 -22.26 2.04
CA HIS A 4 11.34 -21.63 3.26
C HIS A 4 11.93 -20.21 3.29
N LEU A 5 11.10 -19.21 3.01
CA LEU A 5 11.48 -17.80 2.98
C LEU A 5 11.13 -17.19 4.34
N ASP A 6 12.08 -16.54 4.99
CA ASP A 6 11.77 -15.72 6.16
C ASP A 6 11.13 -14.41 5.69
N VAL A 7 9.85 -14.25 6.00
CA VAL A 7 9.06 -13.09 5.63
C VAL A 7 9.65 -11.78 6.17
N ASN A 8 10.35 -11.82 7.30
CA ASN A 8 10.94 -10.62 7.91
C ASN A 8 12.15 -10.10 7.10
N LEU A 9 12.77 -10.95 6.27
CA LEU A 9 13.90 -10.61 5.41
C LEU A 9 13.50 -10.16 4.01
N ILE A 10 12.20 -10.14 3.70
CA ILE A 10 11.71 -9.67 2.41
C ILE A 10 11.97 -8.16 2.30
N ASN A 11 12.43 -7.76 1.11
CA ASN A 11 12.70 -6.35 0.82
C ASN A 11 11.39 -5.55 0.66
N GLY A 12 11.45 -4.25 0.94
CA GLY A 12 10.25 -3.40 0.96
C GLY A 12 9.51 -3.31 -0.39
N ILE A 13 10.18 -3.48 -1.53
CA ILE A 13 9.52 -3.47 -2.86
C ILE A 13 8.69 -4.73 -3.05
N ALA A 14 9.22 -5.89 -2.65
CA ALA A 14 8.50 -7.15 -2.75
C ALA A 14 7.29 -7.19 -1.81
N LEU A 15 7.43 -6.66 -0.58
CA LEU A 15 6.30 -6.50 0.33
C LEU A 15 5.26 -5.54 -0.25
N ALA A 16 5.68 -4.38 -0.78
CA ALA A 16 4.76 -3.43 -1.40
C ALA A 16 4.02 -4.02 -2.61
N PHE A 17 4.70 -4.83 -3.42
CA PHE A 17 4.08 -5.52 -4.54
C PHE A 17 2.94 -6.46 -4.10
N GLU A 18 3.13 -7.22 -3.02
CA GLU A 18 2.08 -8.06 -2.45
C GLU A 18 0.98 -7.22 -1.79
N GLY A 19 1.38 -6.21 -1.01
CA GLY A 19 0.48 -5.34 -0.26
C GLY A 19 -0.46 -4.49 -1.12
N ASP A 20 -0.04 -4.06 -2.32
CA ASP A 20 -0.94 -3.41 -3.29
C ASP A 20 -2.11 -4.35 -3.68
N ALA A 21 -1.80 -5.61 -3.96
CA ALA A 21 -2.81 -6.60 -4.30
C ALA A 21 -3.73 -6.92 -3.11
N VAL A 22 -3.15 -7.09 -1.91
CA VAL A 22 -3.90 -7.35 -0.66
C VAL A 22 -4.85 -6.19 -0.38
N TYR A 23 -4.36 -4.96 -0.34
CA TYR A 23 -5.18 -3.79 -0.05
C TYR A 23 -6.26 -3.57 -1.12
N SER A 24 -5.91 -3.71 -2.39
CA SER A 24 -6.86 -3.66 -3.50
C SER A 24 -7.98 -4.69 -3.38
N LEU A 25 -7.69 -5.90 -2.93
CA LEU A 25 -8.69 -6.94 -2.67
C LEU A 25 -9.65 -6.53 -1.55
N TYR A 26 -9.12 -6.04 -0.43
CA TYR A 26 -9.93 -5.57 0.70
C TYR A 26 -10.87 -4.43 0.29
N ILE A 27 -10.38 -3.43 -0.46
CA ILE A 27 -11.20 -2.32 -0.96
C ILE A 27 -12.30 -2.82 -1.90
N ARG A 28 -11.97 -3.71 -2.85
CA ARG A 28 -12.98 -4.27 -3.77
C ARG A 28 -14.05 -5.02 -3.00
N ARG A 29 -13.66 -5.84 -2.02
CA ARG A 29 -14.59 -6.58 -1.15
C ARG A 29 -15.47 -5.65 -0.33
N HIS A 30 -14.89 -4.60 0.25
CA HIS A 30 -15.62 -3.57 0.99
C HIS A 30 -16.71 -2.92 0.12
N LEU A 31 -16.38 -2.48 -1.10
CA LEU A 31 -17.33 -1.85 -2.01
C LEU A 31 -18.46 -2.81 -2.44
N ILE A 32 -18.15 -4.07 -2.71
CA ILE A 32 -19.15 -5.09 -3.04
C ILE A 32 -20.12 -5.27 -1.86
N PHE A 33 -19.61 -5.36 -0.63
CA PHE A 33 -20.45 -5.50 0.56
C PHE A 33 -21.24 -4.24 0.92
N GLN A 34 -20.87 -3.08 0.38
CA GLN A 34 -21.69 -1.87 0.39
C GLN A 34 -22.74 -1.81 -0.72
N GLY A 35 -22.95 -2.91 -1.46
CA GLY A 35 -23.95 -3.00 -2.52
C GLY A 35 -23.54 -2.32 -3.84
N GLN A 36 -22.27 -1.95 -4.00
CA GLN A 36 -21.78 -1.38 -5.26
C GLN A 36 -21.63 -2.49 -6.31
N THR A 37 -22.38 -2.42 -7.41
CA THR A 37 -22.41 -3.48 -8.43
C THR A 37 -22.08 -3.00 -9.85
N LYS A 38 -22.19 -1.70 -10.13
CA LYS A 38 -21.94 -1.14 -11.47
C LYS A 38 -20.43 -1.06 -11.75
N PRO A 39 -19.89 -1.68 -12.83
CA PRO A 39 -18.44 -1.75 -13.07
C PRO A 39 -17.72 -0.40 -13.10
N ASN A 40 -18.25 0.58 -13.84
CA ASN A 40 -17.64 1.92 -13.93
C ASN A 40 -17.63 2.64 -12.57
N GLN A 41 -18.64 2.40 -11.74
CA GLN A 41 -18.72 2.96 -10.39
C GLN A 41 -17.74 2.28 -9.45
N LEU A 42 -17.64 0.95 -9.48
CA LEU A 42 -16.69 0.17 -8.71
C LEU A 42 -15.25 0.60 -9.00
N HIS A 43 -14.86 0.72 -10.27
CA HIS A 43 -13.53 1.17 -10.65
C HIS A 43 -13.25 2.58 -10.11
N ARG A 44 -14.16 3.54 -10.37
CA ARG A 44 -14.01 4.92 -9.89
C ARG A 44 -13.92 5.03 -8.37
N LEU A 45 -14.74 4.26 -7.64
CA LEU A 45 -14.72 4.25 -6.18
C LEU A 45 -13.43 3.62 -5.66
N ALA A 46 -13.03 2.45 -6.17
CA ALA A 46 -11.81 1.77 -5.77
C ALA A 46 -10.57 2.67 -5.94
N THR A 47 -10.44 3.38 -7.07
CA THR A 47 -9.35 4.33 -7.33
C THR A 47 -9.22 5.40 -6.25
N ARG A 48 -10.32 5.83 -5.61
CA ARG A 48 -10.28 6.81 -4.51
C ARG A 48 -9.61 6.26 -3.25
N TYR A 49 -9.59 4.95 -3.06
CA TYR A 49 -8.91 4.31 -1.92
C TYR A 49 -7.49 3.88 -2.27
N VAL A 50 -7.29 3.32 -3.47
CA VAL A 50 -6.03 2.65 -3.83
C VAL A 50 -5.03 3.57 -4.53
N SER A 51 -5.39 4.80 -4.88
CA SER A 51 -4.41 5.74 -5.47
C SER A 51 -3.28 6.06 -4.50
N ALA A 52 -2.06 6.29 -5.03
CA ALA A 52 -0.90 6.66 -4.22
C ALA A 52 -1.16 7.85 -3.28
N LYS A 53 -1.92 8.87 -3.74
CA LYS A 53 -2.30 10.03 -2.91
C LYS A 53 -3.20 9.63 -1.73
N ALA A 54 -4.16 8.73 -1.97
CA ALA A 54 -5.06 8.26 -0.93
C ALA A 54 -4.33 7.41 0.12
N GLN A 55 -3.49 6.49 -0.34
CA GLN A 55 -2.67 5.66 0.54
C GLN A 55 -1.67 6.51 1.35
N ALA A 56 -1.02 7.49 0.71
CA ALA A 56 -0.13 8.44 1.38
C ALA A 56 -0.85 9.23 2.49
N SER A 57 -2.04 9.76 2.19
CA SER A 57 -2.85 10.47 3.19
C SER A 57 -3.35 9.55 4.32
N LEU A 58 -3.60 8.28 4.03
CA LEU A 58 -4.01 7.31 5.03
C LEU A 58 -2.86 6.99 6.00
N ILE A 59 -1.68 6.66 5.48
CA ILE A 59 -0.53 6.31 6.33
C ILE A 59 -0.04 7.50 7.14
N GLU A 60 -0.12 8.72 6.60
CA GLU A 60 0.15 9.96 7.35
C GLU A 60 -0.71 10.04 8.61
N LYS A 61 -2.03 9.85 8.46
CA LYS A 61 -2.97 9.85 9.61
C LYS A 61 -2.72 8.71 10.58
N MET A 62 -2.38 7.52 10.08
CA MET A 62 -2.06 6.37 10.93
C MET A 62 -0.81 6.62 11.77
N LEU A 63 0.19 7.31 11.21
CA LEU A 63 1.41 7.71 11.92
C LEU A 63 1.13 8.80 12.96
N GLU A 64 0.35 9.83 12.60
CA GLU A 64 -0.07 10.88 13.53
C GLU A 64 -0.85 10.33 14.74
N GLN A 65 -1.62 9.25 14.53
CA GLN A 65 -2.40 8.58 15.55
C GLN A 65 -1.64 7.45 16.26
N GLU A 66 -0.35 7.27 15.97
CA GLU A 66 0.50 6.22 16.56
C GLU A 66 -0.10 4.80 16.44
N LEU A 67 -0.78 4.51 15.32
CA LEU A 67 -1.49 3.23 15.12
C LEU A 67 -0.57 2.07 14.75
N LEU A 68 0.64 2.36 14.26
CA LEU A 68 1.61 1.35 13.86
C LEU A 68 2.40 0.88 15.07
N THR A 69 2.54 -0.44 15.20
CA THR A 69 3.53 -1.06 16.08
C THR A 69 4.95 -0.73 15.63
N GLU A 70 5.94 -0.94 16.50
CA GLU A 70 7.36 -0.74 16.16
C GLU A 70 7.79 -1.55 14.93
N LYS A 71 7.29 -2.78 14.81
CA LYS A 71 7.57 -3.67 13.67
C LYS A 71 6.99 -3.11 12.37
N GLU A 72 5.74 -2.67 12.39
CA GLU A 72 5.10 -2.08 11.21
C GLU A 72 5.77 -0.76 10.82
N LEU A 73 6.23 0.03 11.79
CA LEU A 73 6.97 1.25 11.52
C LEU A 73 8.33 0.98 10.84
N ASP A 74 9.04 -0.09 11.22
CA ASP A 74 10.26 -0.51 10.52
C ASP A 74 9.99 -0.92 9.07
N ILE A 75 8.95 -1.73 8.86
CA ILE A 75 8.52 -2.18 7.53
C ILE A 75 8.11 -0.98 6.65
N TYR A 76 7.33 -0.05 7.20
CA TYR A 76 6.96 1.20 6.54
C TYR A 76 8.20 1.98 6.08
N LYS A 77 9.18 2.19 6.98
CA LYS A 77 10.42 2.89 6.66
C LYS A 77 11.20 2.17 5.57
N ARG A 78 11.24 0.84 5.59
CA ARG A 78 11.91 0.00 4.58
C ARG A 78 11.26 0.16 3.20
N GLY A 79 9.93 0.10 3.11
CA GLY A 79 9.18 0.33 1.88
C GLY A 79 9.36 1.75 1.35
N ARG A 80 9.20 2.76 2.22
CA ARG A 80 9.32 4.18 1.87
C ARG A 80 10.70 4.56 1.33
N ASN A 81 11.75 3.94 1.87
CA ASN A 81 13.12 4.19 1.47
C ASN A 81 13.59 3.29 0.32
N ALA A 82 12.76 2.36 -0.16
CA ALA A 82 13.14 1.50 -1.27
C ALA A 82 13.29 2.31 -2.56
N ASN A 83 14.45 2.20 -3.20
CA ASN A 83 14.73 2.90 -4.44
C ASN A 83 14.12 2.13 -5.61
N SER A 84 13.08 2.68 -6.24
CA SER A 84 12.72 2.26 -7.60
C SER A 84 13.60 3.02 -8.59
N HIS A 85 14.32 2.30 -9.45
CA HIS A 85 15.22 2.88 -10.46
C HIS A 85 14.49 3.73 -11.53
N THR A 86 13.17 3.83 -11.45
CA THR A 86 12.30 4.54 -12.39
C THR A 86 11.52 5.63 -11.66
N LYS A 87 11.92 6.89 -11.85
CA LYS A 87 11.11 8.04 -11.39
C LYS A 87 9.80 8.06 -12.18
N ALA A 88 8.66 7.90 -11.50
CA ALA A 88 7.36 8.18 -12.09
C ALA A 88 7.31 9.65 -12.52
N LYS A 89 7.11 9.92 -13.81
CA LYS A 89 7.25 11.27 -14.41
C LYS A 89 6.25 12.32 -13.88
N ASN A 90 5.18 11.93 -13.19
CA ASN A 90 4.04 12.80 -12.87
C ASN A 90 3.51 12.70 -11.43
N THR A 91 4.10 11.88 -10.56
CA THR A 91 3.66 11.73 -9.16
C THR A 91 4.70 12.33 -8.25
N ASP A 92 4.26 13.17 -7.30
CA ASP A 92 5.12 13.72 -6.26
C ASP A 92 5.92 12.58 -5.59
N VAL A 93 7.24 12.70 -5.60
CA VAL A 93 8.16 11.64 -5.17
C VAL A 93 7.91 11.25 -3.71
N ILE A 94 7.48 12.20 -2.88
CA ILE A 94 7.15 11.97 -1.47
C ILE A 94 5.88 11.13 -1.38
N THR A 95 4.83 11.51 -2.10
CA THR A 95 3.57 10.75 -2.19
C THR A 95 3.81 9.30 -2.61
N TYR A 96 4.62 9.08 -3.65
CA TYR A 96 4.95 7.73 -4.11
C TYR A 96 5.71 6.93 -3.04
N LYS A 97 6.71 7.53 -2.40
CA LYS A 97 7.45 6.85 -1.32
C LYS A 97 6.54 6.49 -0.15
N MET A 98 5.64 7.39 0.24
CA MET A 98 4.68 7.13 1.31
C MET A 98 3.71 6.00 0.95
N SER A 99 3.18 5.99 -0.28
CA SER A 99 2.30 4.91 -0.74
C SER A 99 3.02 3.56 -0.77
N THR A 100 4.25 3.51 -1.28
CA THR A 100 5.06 2.27 -1.25
C THR A 100 5.35 1.80 0.17
N GLY A 101 5.58 2.73 1.10
CA GLY A 101 5.72 2.40 2.52
C GLY A 101 4.44 1.79 3.11
N PHE A 102 3.28 2.35 2.78
CA PHE A 102 1.98 1.81 3.19
C PHE A 102 1.77 0.40 2.62
N GLU A 103 1.97 0.22 1.33
CA GLU A 103 1.84 -1.09 0.67
C GLU A 103 2.79 -2.11 1.31
N ALA A 104 4.02 -1.73 1.65
CA ALA A 104 4.95 -2.64 2.32
C ALA A 104 4.46 -3.12 3.70
N VAL A 105 3.67 -2.33 4.43
CA VAL A 105 3.06 -2.76 5.70
C VAL A 105 1.91 -3.74 5.48
N MET A 106 1.20 -3.60 4.35
CA MET A 106 0.04 -4.43 4.00
C MET A 106 0.42 -5.81 3.47
N GLY A 107 1.63 -5.96 2.90
CA GLY A 107 2.20 -7.24 2.46
C GLY A 107 2.91 -7.94 3.61
#